data_AF-A0A4S8LDU3-F1
#
_entry.id   AF-A0A4S8LDU3-F1
#
_cell.length_a   1.000
_cell.length_b   1.000
_cell.length_c   1.000
_cell.angle_alpha   90.00
_cell.angle_beta   90.00
_cell.angle_gamma   90.00
#
_symmetry.space_group_name_H-M   'P 1'
#
loop_
_entity.id
_entity.type
_entity.pdbx_description
1 polymer ?
#
loop_
_entity_poly.entity_id
_entity_poly.type
_entity_poly.pdbx_seq_one_letter_code
_entity_poly.pdbx_strand_id
1 'polypeptide(L)'
;MQQNLVEATISRMQSVLYISDHLIYTFHASFADYIVTEDRSGGMYCNEIEQHTLLSHATLNHMNNLRFNICDLPSSFLADKDVPDIEGRLKNISDTLDYACTLWGYHIARSNRNEKLMKELESFVETKSVFWIEAMNLMKKLPVCQENIDYVLQVCIFENLM
;
A
#
# COMPACT_ATOMS: atom_id res chain seq x y z
N MET A 1 -3.33 18.59 -11.80
CA MET A 1 -2.09 19.38 -11.58
C MET A 1 -0.90 18.49 -11.19
N GLN A 2 -1.08 17.45 -10.36
CA GLN A 2 0.02 16.56 -9.94
C GLN A 2 0.46 15.51 -10.98
N GLN A 3 -0.44 14.97 -11.79
CA GLN A 3 -0.09 13.91 -12.76
C GLN A 3 0.95 14.35 -13.81
N ASN A 4 0.80 15.55 -14.39
CA ASN A 4 1.76 16.09 -15.36
C ASN A 4 3.16 16.30 -14.76
N LEU A 5 3.26 16.57 -13.45
CA LEU A 5 4.55 16.73 -12.79
C LEU A 5 5.24 15.37 -12.61
N VAL A 6 4.49 14.33 -12.25
CA VAL A 6 4.99 12.96 -12.12
C VAL A 6 5.50 12.46 -13.48
N GLU A 7 4.67 12.59 -14.53
CA GLU A 7 5.05 12.20 -15.89
C GLU A 7 6.29 12.98 -16.38
N ALA A 8 6.34 14.30 -16.16
CA ALA A 8 7.51 15.11 -16.50
C ALA A 8 8.76 14.69 -15.71
N THR A 9 8.61 14.30 -14.44
CA THR A 9 9.72 13.86 -13.60
C THR A 9 10.27 12.52 -14.09
N ILE A 10 9.39 11.54 -14.34
CA ILE A 10 9.78 10.24 -14.90
C ILE A 10 10.45 10.42 -16.26
N SER A 11 9.90 11.28 -17.13
CA SER A 11 10.49 11.59 -18.44
C SER A 11 11.89 12.19 -18.32
N ARG A 12 12.16 13.00 -17.29
CA ARG A 12 13.50 13.58 -17.04
C ARG A 12 14.48 12.58 -16.44
N MET A 13 14.00 11.47 -15.89
CA MET A 13 14.80 10.45 -15.21
C MET A 13 14.98 9.18 -16.04
N GLN A 14 14.74 9.23 -17.36
CA GLN A 14 14.87 8.08 -18.28
C GLN A 14 16.28 7.46 -18.35
N SER A 15 17.31 8.12 -17.80
CA SER A 15 18.65 7.54 -17.67
C SER A 15 18.77 6.52 -16.52
N VAL A 16 17.86 6.59 -15.54
CA VAL A 16 17.90 5.78 -14.32
C VAL A 16 16.58 5.06 -14.02
N LEU A 17 15.49 5.48 -14.66
CA LEU A 17 14.17 4.86 -14.60
C LEU A 17 13.72 4.40 -16.00
N TYR A 18 12.94 3.33 -16.04
CA TYR A 18 12.18 2.93 -17.21
C TYR A 18 10.76 2.52 -16.84
N ILE A 19 9.86 2.57 -17.82
CA ILE A 19 8.46 2.15 -17.66
C ILE A 19 8.26 0.82 -18.41
N SER A 20 7.70 -0.18 -17.75
CA SER A 20 7.19 -1.41 -18.36
C SER A 20 5.87 -1.76 -17.72
N ASP A 21 4.88 -2.19 -18.50
CA ASP A 21 3.58 -2.66 -17.97
C ASP A 21 2.91 -1.67 -17.01
N HIS A 22 2.99 -0.36 -17.31
CA HIS A 22 2.49 0.74 -16.47
C HIS A 22 3.17 0.88 -15.09
N LEU A 23 4.26 0.16 -14.86
CA LEU A 23 5.07 0.22 -13.65
C LEU A 23 6.40 0.93 -13.92
N ILE A 24 6.92 1.59 -12.89
CA ILE A 24 8.19 2.31 -12.93
C ILE A 24 9.26 1.45 -12.27
N TYR A 25 10.36 1.23 -12.99
CA TYR A 25 11.49 0.44 -12.53
C TYR A 25 12.76 1.26 -12.53
N THR A 26 13.71 0.88 -11.69
CA THR A 26 15.08 1.41 -11.72
C THR A 26 15.95 0.53 -12.62
N PHE A 27 16.83 1.14 -13.43
CA PHE A 27 17.75 0.38 -14.28
C PHE A 27 18.79 -0.40 -13.46
N HIS A 28 19.23 0.17 -12.35
CA HIS A 28 20.28 -0.40 -11.52
C HIS A 28 20.00 -0.11 -10.05
N ALA A 29 20.27 -1.10 -9.18
CA ALA A 29 20.06 -0.98 -7.73
C ALA A 29 20.79 0.24 -7.13
N SER A 30 21.93 0.62 -7.71
CA SER A 30 22.70 1.79 -7.26
C SER A 30 21.93 3.10 -7.31
N PHE A 31 20.90 3.23 -8.14
CA PHE A 31 20.07 4.44 -8.15
C PHE A 31 19.18 4.52 -6.90
N ALA A 32 18.55 3.39 -6.54
CA ALA A 32 17.80 3.29 -5.29
C ALA A 32 18.71 3.54 -4.09
N ASP A 33 19.91 2.94 -4.07
CA ASP A 33 20.89 3.17 -3.01
C ASP A 33 21.34 4.64 -2.95
N TYR A 34 21.53 5.27 -4.12
CA TYR A 34 21.96 6.67 -4.20
C TYR A 34 20.93 7.62 -3.61
N ILE A 35 19.65 7.49 -3.99
CA ILE A 35 18.62 8.46 -3.61
C ILE A 35 18.30 8.44 -2.11
N VAL A 36 18.55 7.31 -1.44
CA VAL A 36 18.33 7.14 0.01
C VAL A 36 19.59 7.39 0.85
N THR A 37 20.68 7.87 0.24
CA THR A 37 21.96 8.11 0.91
C THR A 37 22.30 9.60 0.92
N GLU A 38 22.01 10.29 2.03
CA GLU A 38 22.06 11.76 2.12
C GLU A 38 23.40 12.37 1.68
N ASP A 39 24.52 11.79 2.11
CA ASP A 39 25.88 12.24 1.76
C ASP A 39 26.17 12.13 0.26
N ARG A 40 25.50 11.21 -0.44
CA ARG A 40 25.65 11.01 -1.88
C ARG A 40 24.67 11.85 -2.69
N SER A 41 23.42 11.94 -2.25
CA SER A 41 22.34 12.58 -3.02
C SER A 41 22.16 14.06 -2.74
N GLY A 42 22.68 14.58 -1.62
CA GLY A 42 22.58 15.99 -1.25
C GLY A 42 21.15 16.51 -1.34
N GLY A 43 20.91 17.55 -2.15
CA GLY A 43 19.58 18.15 -2.33
C GLY A 43 18.53 17.24 -3.00
N MET A 44 18.90 16.04 -3.45
CA MET A 44 17.99 15.02 -3.99
C MET A 44 17.72 13.89 -3.00
N TYR A 45 18.17 14.01 -1.75
CA TYR A 45 17.98 13.00 -0.73
C TYR A 45 16.51 12.71 -0.46
N CYS A 46 16.18 11.43 -0.48
CA CYS A 46 14.87 10.90 -0.17
C CYS A 46 14.94 10.20 1.20
N ASN A 47 14.39 10.85 2.22
CA ASN A 47 14.27 10.26 3.54
C ASN A 47 13.25 9.12 3.53
N GLU A 48 13.73 7.88 3.58
CA GLU A 48 12.89 6.68 3.51
C GLU A 48 11.84 6.63 4.62
N ILE A 49 12.20 6.97 5.85
CA ILE A 49 11.29 6.94 7.00
C ILE A 49 10.13 7.93 6.77
N GLU A 50 10.42 9.13 6.26
CA GLU A 50 9.40 10.12 5.95
C GLU A 50 8.51 9.67 4.79
N GLN A 51 9.08 9.09 3.72
CA GLN A 51 8.28 8.57 2.60
C GLN A 51 7.39 7.40 3.03
N HIS A 52 7.91 6.46 3.82
CA HIS A 52 7.12 5.37 4.39
C HIS A 52 6.02 5.88 5.31
N THR A 53 6.27 6.92 6.09
CA THR A 53 5.24 7.58 6.92
C THR A 53 4.14 8.18 6.06
N LEU A 54 4.51 8.91 5.00
CA LEU A 54 3.55 9.51 4.07
C LEU A 54 2.69 8.43 3.37
N LEU A 55 3.32 7.36 2.90
CA LEU A 55 2.64 6.23 2.26
C LEU A 55 1.75 5.47 3.25
N SER A 56 2.13 5.37 4.52
CA SER A 56 1.29 4.76 5.56
C SER A 56 -0.02 5.53 5.74
N HIS A 57 0.06 6.86 5.89
CA HIS A 57 -1.14 7.71 5.94
C HIS A 57 -1.99 7.59 4.67
N ALA A 58 -1.34 7.61 3.49
CA ALA A 58 -2.05 7.52 2.21
C ALA A 58 -2.79 6.18 2.07
N THR A 59 -2.13 5.06 2.38
CA THR A 59 -2.74 3.72 2.28
C THR A 59 -3.92 3.55 3.25
N LEU A 60 -3.77 3.95 4.52
CA LEU A 60 -4.88 3.94 5.49
C LEU A 60 -6.05 4.82 5.02
N ASN A 61 -5.76 6.02 4.51
CA ASN A 61 -6.78 6.92 4.00
C ASN A 61 -7.51 6.33 2.78
N HIS A 62 -6.80 5.70 1.85
CA HIS A 62 -7.44 5.03 0.70
C HIS A 62 -8.29 3.84 1.12
N MET A 63 -7.87 3.08 2.13
CA MET A 63 -8.63 1.97 2.68
C MET A 63 -9.91 2.39 3.40
N ASN A 64 -10.14 3.68 3.67
CA ASN A 64 -11.46 4.16 4.11
C ASN A 64 -12.57 3.90 3.08
N ASN A 65 -12.21 3.72 1.80
CA ASN A 65 -13.15 3.37 0.72
C ASN A 65 -13.58 1.89 0.74
N LEU A 66 -12.96 1.05 1.58
CA LEU A 66 -13.43 -0.32 1.80
C LEU A 66 -14.83 -0.30 2.39
N ARG A 67 -15.67 -1.22 1.89
CA ARG A 67 -17.04 -1.44 2.33
C ARG A 67 -17.38 -2.92 2.26
N PHE A 68 -18.38 -3.32 3.03
CA PHE A 68 -18.97 -4.64 2.90
C PHE A 68 -19.42 -4.90 1.46
N ASN A 69 -19.16 -6.12 0.99
CA ASN A 69 -19.53 -6.59 -0.34
C ASN A 69 -18.97 -5.70 -1.46
N ILE A 70 -17.66 -5.40 -1.42
CA ILE A 70 -17.04 -4.40 -2.30
C ILE A 70 -17.20 -4.73 -3.79
N CYS A 71 -17.31 -6.01 -4.14
CA CYS A 71 -17.54 -6.52 -5.51
C CYS A 71 -19.03 -6.70 -5.87
N ASP A 72 -19.95 -6.21 -5.04
CA ASP A 72 -21.41 -6.26 -5.25
C ASP A 72 -21.92 -7.65 -5.60
N LEU A 73 -21.41 -8.66 -4.88
CA LEU A 73 -21.78 -10.05 -5.04
C LEU A 73 -23.29 -10.21 -4.87
N PRO A 74 -23.94 -11.03 -5.71
CA PRO A 74 -25.40 -11.16 -5.72
C PRO A 74 -25.93 -11.90 -4.49
N SER A 75 -25.09 -12.70 -3.82
CA SER A 75 -25.48 -13.54 -2.68
C SER A 75 -24.24 -14.00 -1.91
N SER A 76 -24.35 -14.07 -0.58
CA SER A 76 -23.34 -14.68 0.30
C SER A 76 -23.47 -16.21 0.40
N PHE A 77 -24.49 -16.81 -0.22
CA PHE A 77 -24.71 -18.27 -0.25
C PHE A 77 -23.95 -18.97 -1.38
N LEU A 78 -23.38 -18.22 -2.31
CA LEU A 78 -22.52 -18.74 -3.38
C LEU A 78 -21.07 -18.61 -2.96
N ALA A 79 -20.25 -19.63 -3.24
CA ALA A 79 -18.81 -19.45 -3.12
C ALA A 79 -18.33 -18.44 -4.18
N ASP A 80 -17.31 -17.64 -3.88
CA ASP A 80 -16.80 -16.60 -4.79
C ASP A 80 -16.50 -17.12 -6.20
N LYS A 81 -15.98 -18.36 -6.28
CA LYS A 81 -15.66 -19.03 -7.56
C LYS A 81 -16.89 -19.37 -8.41
N ASP A 82 -18.07 -19.46 -7.79
CA ASP A 82 -19.34 -19.80 -8.41
C ASP A 82 -20.17 -18.53 -8.73
N VAL A 83 -19.66 -17.34 -8.38
CA VAL A 83 -20.29 -16.06 -8.71
C VAL A 83 -20.05 -15.74 -10.20
N PRO A 84 -21.11 -15.50 -10.99
CA PRO A 84 -20.96 -15.09 -12.39
C PRO A 84 -20.20 -13.76 -12.50
N ASP A 85 -19.23 -13.72 -13.43
CA ASP A 85 -18.40 -12.54 -13.73
C ASP A 85 -17.67 -11.97 -12.49
N ILE A 86 -17.16 -12.86 -11.63
CA ILE A 86 -16.38 -12.44 -10.44
C ILE A 86 -15.16 -11.60 -10.84
N GLU A 87 -14.49 -11.95 -11.94
CA GLU A 87 -13.34 -11.20 -12.47
C GLU A 87 -13.73 -9.79 -12.91
N GLY A 88 -14.83 -9.63 -13.65
CA GLY A 88 -15.32 -8.32 -14.08
C GLY A 88 -15.78 -7.43 -12.92
N ARG A 89 -16.07 -8.00 -11.75
CA ARG A 89 -16.45 -7.27 -10.54
C ARG A 89 -15.24 -6.78 -9.74
N LEU A 90 -14.06 -7.38 -9.91
CA LEU A 90 -12.82 -6.93 -9.26
C LEU A 90 -12.48 -5.48 -9.62
N LYS A 91 -12.98 -4.93 -10.74
CA LYS A 91 -12.86 -3.51 -11.10
C LYS A 91 -13.39 -2.53 -10.04
N ASN A 92 -14.24 -3.00 -9.12
CA ASN A 92 -14.69 -2.20 -7.99
C ASN A 92 -13.56 -1.91 -6.98
N ILE A 93 -12.48 -2.71 -7.03
CA ILE A 93 -11.24 -2.48 -6.32
C ILE A 93 -10.29 -1.82 -7.32
N SER A 94 -10.07 -0.51 -7.17
CA SER A 94 -9.12 0.21 -8.04
C SER A 94 -7.68 -0.22 -7.76
N ASP A 95 -6.78 -0.01 -8.72
CA ASP A 95 -5.35 -0.31 -8.57
C ASP A 95 -4.73 0.38 -7.34
N THR A 96 -5.16 1.61 -7.04
CA THR A 96 -4.74 2.34 -5.84
C THR A 96 -5.23 1.67 -4.55
N LEU A 97 -6.46 1.16 -4.55
CA LEU A 97 -7.01 0.46 -3.38
C LEU A 97 -6.35 -0.91 -3.20
N ASP A 98 -6.09 -1.64 -4.29
CA ASP A 98 -5.30 -2.88 -4.25
C ASP A 98 -3.91 -2.63 -3.65
N TYR A 99 -3.19 -1.63 -4.16
CA TYR A 99 -1.89 -1.22 -3.62
C TYR A 99 -1.98 -0.95 -2.12
N ALA A 100 -2.97 -0.16 -1.69
CA ALA A 100 -3.15 0.17 -0.28
C ALA A 100 -3.44 -1.07 0.57
N CYS A 101 -4.35 -1.94 0.13
CA CYS A 101 -4.66 -3.20 0.82
C CYS A 101 -3.46 -4.16 0.88
N THR A 102 -2.58 -4.12 -0.10
CA THR A 102 -1.41 -5.01 -0.19
C THR A 102 -0.24 -4.52 0.69
N LEU A 103 0.04 -3.21 0.73
CA LEU A 103 1.32 -2.69 1.24
C LEU A 103 1.25 -1.83 2.50
N TRP A 104 0.06 -1.58 3.07
CA TRP A 104 -0.08 -0.71 4.25
C TRP A 104 0.81 -1.13 5.43
N GLY A 105 0.87 -2.43 5.77
CA GLY A 105 1.67 -2.93 6.88
C GLY A 105 3.17 -2.84 6.62
N TYR A 106 3.60 -3.08 5.37
CA TYR A 106 4.98 -2.88 4.94
C TYR A 106 5.45 -1.43 5.16
N HIS A 107 4.59 -0.45 4.84
CA HIS A 107 4.89 0.96 5.04
C HIS A 107 4.90 1.34 6.52
N ILE A 108 3.92 0.89 7.31
CA ILE A 108 3.85 1.20 8.74
C ILE A 108 5.10 0.71 9.48
N ALA A 109 5.55 -0.51 9.20
CA ALA A 109 6.74 -1.09 9.83
C ALA A 109 8.04 -0.29 9.59
N ARG A 110 8.08 0.55 8.55
CA ARG A 110 9.23 1.38 8.17
C ARG A 110 8.99 2.88 8.39
N SER A 111 7.83 3.24 8.91
CA SER A 111 7.47 4.63 9.19
C SER A 111 8.07 5.13 10.51
N ASN A 112 7.93 6.43 10.76
CA ASN A 112 8.25 7.01 12.06
C ASN A 112 7.22 6.67 13.16
N ARG A 113 6.09 6.02 12.81
CA ARG A 113 5.04 5.57 13.73
C ARG A 113 4.58 6.68 14.68
N ASN A 114 4.47 7.90 14.16
CA ASN A 114 3.98 9.02 14.97
C ASN A 114 2.58 8.73 15.55
N GLU A 115 2.23 9.39 16.65
CA GLU A 115 0.98 9.17 17.38
C GLU A 115 -0.27 9.24 16.48
N LYS A 116 -0.28 10.17 15.51
CA LYS A 116 -1.39 10.31 14.56
C LYS A 116 -1.52 9.06 13.69
N LEU A 117 -0.42 8.54 13.17
CA LEU A 117 -0.42 7.32 12.36
C LEU A 117 -0.92 6.11 13.16
N MET A 118 -0.50 5.98 14.43
CA MET A 118 -0.95 4.88 15.28
C MET A 118 -2.46 4.95 15.58
N LYS A 119 -3.01 6.16 15.78
CA LYS A 119 -4.46 6.37 15.90
C LYS A 119 -5.24 6.03 14.63
N GLU A 120 -4.69 6.37 13.47
CA GLU A 120 -5.29 5.98 12.19
C GLU A 120 -5.28 4.46 11.98
N LEU A 121 -4.19 3.79 12.38
CA LEU A 121 -4.09 2.33 12.35
C LEU A 121 -5.12 1.68 13.28
N GLU A 122 -5.23 2.15 14.53
CA GLU A 122 -6.23 1.66 15.49
C GLU A 122 -7.65 1.77 14.91
N SER A 123 -8.00 2.94 14.37
CA SER A 123 -9.31 3.15 13.73
C SER A 123 -9.54 2.23 12.53
N PHE A 124 -8.51 1.97 11.71
CA PHE A 124 -8.59 1.03 10.60
C PHE A 124 -8.84 -0.41 11.10
N VAL A 125 -8.11 -0.86 12.12
CA VAL A 125 -8.26 -2.20 12.70
C VAL A 125 -9.69 -2.39 13.23
N GLU A 126 -10.23 -1.39 13.92
CA GLU A 126 -11.59 -1.44 14.48
C GLU A 126 -12.69 -1.41 13.43
N THR A 127 -12.53 -0.60 12.37
CA THR A 127 -13.67 -0.25 11.48
C THR A 127 -13.58 -0.83 10.08
N LYS A 128 -12.39 -1.25 9.63
CA LYS A 128 -12.13 -1.64 8.23
C LYS A 128 -11.44 -3.00 8.06
N SER A 129 -10.88 -3.60 9.11
CA SER A 129 -10.11 -4.86 9.03
C SER A 129 -10.87 -6.00 8.35
N VAL A 130 -12.16 -6.19 8.66
CA VAL A 130 -12.97 -7.26 8.04
C VAL A 130 -13.21 -6.99 6.54
N PHE A 131 -13.48 -5.75 6.16
CA PHE A 131 -13.65 -5.38 4.75
C PHE A 131 -12.34 -5.47 3.98
N TRP A 132 -11.21 -5.22 4.63
CA TRP A 132 -9.89 -5.44 4.07
C TRP A 132 -9.66 -6.93 3.80
N ILE A 133 -9.93 -7.82 4.77
CA ILE A 133 -9.81 -9.27 4.59
C ILE A 133 -10.73 -9.76 3.46
N GLU A 134 -11.95 -9.23 3.38
CA GLU A 134 -12.88 -9.52 2.27
C GLU A 134 -12.26 -9.17 0.91
N ALA A 135 -11.75 -7.95 0.76
CA ALA A 135 -11.10 -7.51 -0.47
C ALA A 135 -9.87 -8.37 -0.82
N MET A 136 -9.04 -8.69 0.17
CA MET A 136 -7.85 -9.53 -0.02
C MET A 136 -8.21 -10.97 -0.41
N ASN A 137 -9.29 -11.52 0.12
CA ASN A 137 -9.82 -12.83 -0.30
C ASN A 137 -10.31 -12.81 -1.75
N LEU A 138 -11.04 -11.77 -2.15
CA LEU A 138 -11.54 -11.61 -3.52
C LEU A 138 -10.38 -11.49 -4.52
N MET A 139 -9.34 -10.74 -4.17
CA MET A 139 -8.11 -10.60 -4.96
C MET A 139 -7.17 -11.82 -4.90
N LYS A 140 -7.52 -12.87 -4.13
CA LYS A 140 -6.69 -14.08 -3.91
C LYS A 140 -5.32 -13.79 -3.26
N LYS A 141 -5.27 -12.81 -2.37
CA LYS A 141 -4.07 -12.34 -1.65
C LYS A 141 -4.11 -12.61 -0.13
N LEU A 142 -4.87 -13.60 0.35
CA LEU A 142 -4.93 -13.91 1.80
C LEU A 142 -3.57 -14.11 2.48
N PRO A 143 -2.53 -14.73 1.88
CA PRO A 143 -1.20 -14.81 2.51
C PRO A 143 -0.61 -13.44 2.85
N VAL A 144 -0.88 -12.42 2.05
CA VAL A 144 -0.42 -11.04 2.28
C VAL A 144 -1.11 -10.40 3.49
N CYS A 145 -2.31 -10.87 3.88
CA CYS A 145 -2.91 -10.43 5.14
C CYS A 145 -2.05 -10.83 6.33
N GLN A 146 -1.54 -12.06 6.33
CA GLN A 146 -0.68 -12.55 7.41
C GLN A 146 0.59 -11.70 7.50
N GLU A 147 1.24 -11.43 6.37
CA GLU A 147 2.44 -10.58 6.33
C GLU A 147 2.19 -9.18 6.90
N ASN A 148 1.07 -8.54 6.53
CA ASN A 148 0.70 -7.23 7.06
C ASN A 148 0.40 -7.25 8.56
N ILE A 149 -0.26 -8.31 9.05
CA ILE A 149 -0.51 -8.50 10.48
C ILE A 149 0.82 -8.70 11.22
N ASP A 150 1.73 -9.51 10.68
CA ASP A 150 3.04 -9.76 11.29
C ASP A 150 3.86 -8.47 11.41
N TYR A 151 3.85 -7.61 10.38
CA TYR A 151 4.47 -6.29 10.43
C TYR A 151 3.93 -5.44 11.59
N VAL A 152 2.61 -5.41 11.78
CA VAL A 152 2.00 -4.64 12.87
C VAL A 152 2.27 -5.26 14.24
N LEU A 153 2.21 -6.59 14.36
CA LEU A 153 2.51 -7.27 15.62
C LEU A 153 3.95 -7.02 16.07
N GLN A 154 4.90 -7.02 15.14
CA GLN A 154 6.28 -6.61 15.46
C GLN A 154 6.30 -5.19 16.01
N VAL A 155 5.65 -4.23 15.34
CA VAL A 155 5.58 -2.84 15.80
C VAL A 155 4.98 -2.71 17.20
N CYS A 156 3.83 -3.33 17.45
CA CYS A 156 3.12 -3.23 18.74
C CYS A 156 3.83 -3.95 19.89
N ILE A 157 4.58 -5.02 19.62
CA ILE A 157 5.35 -5.74 20.64
C ILE A 157 6.58 -4.92 21.06
N PHE A 158 7.28 -4.28 20.12
CA PHE A 158 8.45 -3.47 20.43
C PHE A 158 8.11 -2.18 21.20
N GLU A 159 6.92 -1.62 21.03
CA GLU A 159 6.45 -0.46 21.81
C GLU A 159 6.08 -0.80 23.25
N ASN A 160 5.67 -2.04 23.56
CA ASN A 160 5.33 -2.49 24.91
C ASN A 160 6.54 -2.97 25.75
N LEU A 161 7.73 -2.98 25.16
CA LEU A 161 8.98 -3.43 25.79
C LEU A 161 9.98 -2.29 26.07
N MET A 162 9.63 -1.04 25.74
CA MET A 162 10.34 0.19 26.14
C MET A 162 9.50 0.99 27.14
#